data_AF-A0A524MGE5-F1
#
_entry.id   AF-A0A524MGE5-F1
#
_cell.length_a   1.000
_cell.length_b   1.000
_cell.length_c   1.000
_cell.angle_alpha   90.00
_cell.angle_beta   90.00
_cell.angle_gamma   90.00
#
_symmetry.space_group_name_H-M   'P 1'
#
loop_
_entity.id
_entity.type
_entity.pdbx_description
1 polymer ?
#
loop_
_entity_poly.entity_id
_entity_poly.type
_entity_poly.pdbx_seq_one_letter_code
_entity_poly.pdbx_strand_id
1 'polypeptide(L)'
;MRTQLFALFTAIAWGVGGYFEKKGLLMGNLPPQVGITIRTAVALIVLAAASAPQWRTMLEAGPKPLLYIALGGGVLAGSVGMLCFYVALKGGSLAQVMPIAFTSPIFGVLMGVLIGGSTLQPRQLIGMALTVGGIALVSSV
;
A
#
# COMPACT_ATOMS: atom_id res chain seq x y z
N MET A 1 -0.31 19.57 -9.30
CA MET A 1 -1.79 19.59 -9.34
C MET A 1 -2.38 18.23 -9.75
N ARG A 2 -1.96 17.59 -10.86
CA ARG A 2 -2.52 16.28 -11.25
C ARG A 2 -2.12 15.10 -10.33
N THR A 3 -0.89 15.05 -9.83
CA THR A 3 -0.39 13.94 -9.00
C THR A 3 -1.07 13.85 -7.63
N GLN A 4 -1.30 15.00 -6.98
CA GLN A 4 -2.01 15.04 -5.69
C GLN A 4 -3.46 14.56 -5.82
N LEU A 5 -4.11 14.86 -6.95
CA LEU A 5 -5.48 14.41 -7.21
C LEU A 5 -5.56 12.89 -7.35
N PHE A 6 -4.63 12.26 -8.09
CA PHE A 6 -4.57 10.80 -8.16
C PHE A 6 -4.26 10.15 -6.81
N ALA A 7 -3.37 10.76 -6.01
CA ALA A 7 -3.11 10.29 -4.65
C ALA A 7 -4.36 10.36 -3.74
N LEU A 8 -5.19 11.40 -3.91
CA LEU A 8 -6.46 11.50 -3.20
C LEU A 8 -7.45 10.41 -3.63
N PHE A 9 -7.54 10.12 -4.94
CA PHE A 9 -8.35 8.99 -5.42
C PHE A 9 -7.86 7.66 -4.85
N THR A 10 -6.54 7.45 -4.75
CA THR A 10 -5.97 6.28 -4.07
C THR A 10 -6.44 6.22 -2.61
N ALA A 11 -6.37 7.32 -1.87
CA ALA A 11 -6.80 7.36 -0.47
C ALA A 11 -8.28 7.02 -0.31
N ILE A 12 -9.15 7.54 -1.19
CA ILE A 12 -10.58 7.21 -1.22
C ILE A 12 -10.77 5.71 -1.52
N ALA A 13 -10.12 5.19 -2.57
CA ALA A 13 -10.26 3.79 -2.97
C ALA A 13 -9.79 2.83 -1.87
N TRP A 14 -8.66 3.11 -1.22
CA TRP A 14 -8.14 2.29 -0.12
C TRP A 14 -9.00 2.40 1.14
N GLY A 15 -9.51 3.58 1.48
CA GLY A 15 -10.41 3.79 2.61
C GLY A 15 -11.73 3.03 2.46
N VAL A 16 -12.40 3.21 1.31
CA VAL A 16 -13.66 2.53 1.00
C VAL A 16 -13.44 1.03 0.82
N GLY A 17 -12.40 0.64 0.09
CA GLY A 17 -12.04 -0.77 -0.13
C GLY A 17 -11.76 -1.50 1.18
N GLY A 18 -10.94 -0.91 2.08
CA GLY A 18 -10.61 -1.49 3.38
C GLY A 18 -11.84 -1.75 4.27
N TYR A 19 -12.86 -0.88 4.20
CA TYR A 19 -14.15 -1.12 4.87
C TYR A 19 -14.83 -2.39 4.35
N PHE A 20 -14.96 -2.55 3.04
CA PHE A 20 -15.60 -3.72 2.43
C PHE A 20 -14.79 -4.99 2.61
N GLU A 21 -13.46 -4.92 2.52
CA GLU A 21 -12.56 -6.04 2.79
C GLU A 21 -12.74 -6.57 4.21
N LYS A 22 -12.69 -5.67 5.20
CA LYS A 22 -12.92 -6.05 6.59
C LYS A 22 -14.32 -6.65 6.78
N LYS A 23 -15.35 -6.01 6.23
CA LYS A 23 -16.73 -6.51 6.34
C LYS A 23 -16.88 -7.89 5.72
N GLY A 24 -16.30 -8.12 4.54
CA GLY A 24 -16.31 -9.43 3.87
C GLY A 24 -15.60 -10.53 4.66
N LEU A 25 -14.42 -10.22 5.22
CA LEU A 25 -13.68 -11.15 6.09
C LEU A 25 -14.51 -11.57 7.31
N LEU A 26 -15.22 -10.63 7.93
CA LEU A 26 -16.04 -10.89 9.12
C LEU A 26 -17.33 -11.64 8.78
N MET A 27 -18.08 -11.21 7.75
CA MET A 27 -19.35 -11.85 7.35
C MET A 27 -19.15 -13.31 6.92
N GLY A 28 -18.07 -13.61 6.18
CA GLY A 28 -17.77 -14.96 5.74
C GLY A 28 -16.91 -15.77 6.71
N ASN A 29 -16.54 -15.19 7.87
CA ASN A 29 -15.53 -15.72 8.79
C ASN A 29 -14.24 -16.20 8.07
N LEU A 30 -13.84 -15.51 7.00
CA LEU A 30 -12.77 -15.96 6.13
C LEU A 30 -11.41 -15.75 6.80
N PRO A 31 -10.46 -16.70 6.66
CA PRO A 31 -9.09 -16.46 7.11
C PRO A 31 -8.44 -15.34 6.26
N PRO A 32 -7.56 -14.50 6.85
CA PRO A 32 -6.92 -13.38 6.16
C PRO A 32 -6.28 -13.74 4.81
N GLN A 33 -5.64 -14.90 4.74
CA GLN A 33 -4.94 -15.42 3.56
C GLN A 33 -5.88 -15.63 2.38
N VAL A 34 -7.08 -16.15 2.63
CA VAL A 34 -8.10 -16.36 1.59
C VAL A 34 -8.62 -15.01 1.09
N GLY A 35 -8.91 -14.08 2.00
CA GLY A 35 -9.39 -12.75 1.64
C GLY A 35 -8.43 -11.97 0.75
N ILE A 36 -7.13 -11.95 1.10
CA ILE A 36 -6.12 -11.27 0.26
C ILE A 36 -5.94 -11.98 -1.08
N THR A 37 -6.00 -13.32 -1.12
CA THR A 37 -5.89 -14.06 -2.38
C THR A 37 -7.02 -13.70 -3.34
N ILE A 38 -8.26 -13.64 -2.86
CA ILE A 38 -9.42 -13.23 -3.67
C ILE A 38 -9.25 -11.80 -4.17
N ARG A 39 -8.92 -10.86 -3.28
CA ARG A 39 -8.66 -9.45 -3.64
C ARG A 39 -7.60 -9.35 -4.74
N THR A 40 -6.46 -10.02 -4.54
CA THR A 40 -5.33 -9.97 -5.47
C THR A 40 -5.66 -10.62 -6.81
N ALA A 41 -6.43 -11.71 -6.84
CA ALA A 41 -6.89 -12.32 -8.08
C ALA A 41 -7.80 -11.36 -8.88
N VAL A 42 -8.76 -10.71 -8.22
CA VAL A 42 -9.62 -9.70 -8.87
C VAL A 42 -8.79 -8.52 -9.36
N ALA A 43 -7.88 -8.01 -8.53
CA ALA A 43 -6.99 -6.91 -8.90
C ALA A 43 -6.10 -7.26 -10.09
N LEU A 44 -5.55 -8.48 -10.14
CA LEU A 44 -4.73 -8.95 -11.25
C LEU A 44 -5.51 -8.92 -12.57
N ILE A 45 -6.74 -9.42 -12.59
CA ILE A 45 -7.59 -9.42 -13.80
C ILE A 45 -7.84 -7.98 -14.28
N VAL A 46 -8.26 -7.09 -13.38
CA VAL A 46 -8.57 -5.69 -13.71
C VAL A 46 -7.32 -4.95 -14.19
N LEU A 47 -6.20 -5.09 -13.48
CA LEU A 47 -4.94 -4.43 -13.84
C LEU A 47 -4.33 -5.00 -15.13
N ALA A 48 -4.45 -6.30 -15.38
CA ALA A 48 -3.99 -6.91 -16.62
C ALA A 48 -4.78 -6.40 -17.83
N ALA A 49 -6.11 -6.26 -17.70
CA ALA A 49 -6.96 -5.67 -18.73
C ALA A 49 -6.60 -4.19 -18.96
N ALA A 50 -6.41 -3.41 -17.90
CA ALA A 50 -5.99 -2.01 -18.01
C ALA A 50 -4.59 -1.83 -18.62
N SER A 51 -3.71 -2.83 -18.46
CA SER A 51 -2.33 -2.82 -18.99
C SER A 51 -2.22 -3.41 -20.40
N ALA A 52 -3.32 -3.88 -20.99
CA ALA A 52 -3.33 -4.57 -22.28
C ALA A 52 -2.57 -3.83 -23.40
N PRO A 53 -2.71 -2.49 -23.58
CA PRO A 53 -1.97 -1.77 -24.61
C PRO A 53 -0.45 -1.64 -24.34
N GLN A 54 -0.02 -1.78 -23.08
CA GLN A 54 1.33 -1.42 -22.64
C GLN A 54 2.26 -2.62 -22.43
N TRP A 55 1.79 -3.86 -22.56
CA TRP A 55 2.62 -5.05 -22.30
C TRP A 55 3.93 -5.11 -23.10
N ARG A 56 3.99 -4.49 -24.29
CA ARG A 56 5.21 -4.43 -25.09
C ARG A 56 6.37 -3.72 -24.37
N THR A 57 6.06 -2.76 -23.51
CA THR A 57 7.06 -2.02 -22.73
C THR A 57 7.83 -2.90 -21.72
N MET A 58 7.28 -4.05 -21.32
CA MET A 58 8.02 -5.00 -20.47
C MET A 58 9.24 -5.60 -21.18
N LEU A 59 9.13 -5.83 -22.50
CA LEU A 59 10.23 -6.37 -23.30
C LEU A 59 11.37 -5.36 -23.47
N GLU A 60 11.04 -4.07 -23.40
CA GLU A 60 11.98 -2.95 -23.55
C GLU A 60 12.65 -2.56 -22.23
N ALA A 61 12.01 -2.82 -21.07
CA ALA A 61 12.49 -2.39 -19.76
C ALA A 61 13.76 -3.11 -19.26
N GLY A 62 14.05 -4.31 -19.79
CA GLY A 62 15.14 -5.16 -19.32
C GLY A 62 14.90 -5.80 -17.94
N PRO A 63 15.79 -6.71 -17.48
CA PRO A 63 15.51 -7.56 -16.31
C PRO A 63 15.58 -6.81 -14.98
N LYS A 64 16.44 -5.79 -14.86
CA LYS A 64 16.68 -5.11 -13.58
C LYS A 64 15.43 -4.34 -13.08
N PRO A 65 14.78 -3.46 -13.86
CA PRO A 65 13.55 -2.79 -13.40
C PRO A 65 12.43 -3.77 -13.06
N LEU A 66 12.29 -4.85 -13.84
CA LEU A 66 11.31 -5.90 -13.58
C LEU A 66 11.58 -6.61 -12.24
N LEU A 67 12.84 -6.87 -11.88
CA LEU A 67 13.20 -7.44 -10.59
C LEU A 67 12.87 -6.49 -9.42
N TYR A 68 13.10 -5.19 -9.55
CA TYR A 68 12.71 -4.21 -8.52
C TYR A 68 11.19 -4.21 -8.30
N ILE A 69 10.41 -4.25 -9.37
CA ILE A 69 8.94 -4.30 -9.31
C ILE A 69 8.48 -5.64 -8.74
N ALA A 70 9.03 -6.76 -9.20
CA ALA A 70 8.64 -8.10 -8.77
C ALA A 70 8.99 -8.35 -7.30
N LEU A 71 10.22 -8.06 -6.87
CA LEU A 71 10.67 -8.33 -5.51
C LEU A 71 10.18 -7.25 -4.53
N GLY A 72 10.38 -5.98 -4.84
CA GLY A 72 9.97 -4.87 -3.97
C GLY A 72 8.46 -4.66 -3.97
N GLY A 73 7.87 -4.55 -5.17
CA GLY A 73 6.43 -4.33 -5.32
C GLY A 73 5.60 -5.59 -5.11
N GLY A 74 5.97 -6.70 -5.75
CA GLY A 74 5.19 -7.95 -5.71
C GLY A 74 5.36 -8.73 -4.42
N VAL A 75 6.60 -9.13 -4.09
CA VAL A 75 6.88 -9.97 -2.92
C VAL A 75 6.75 -9.17 -1.62
N LEU A 76 7.48 -8.06 -1.46
CA LEU A 76 7.47 -7.32 -0.20
C LEU A 76 6.15 -6.57 0.02
N ALA A 77 5.79 -5.64 -0.86
CA ALA A 77 4.57 -4.85 -0.67
C ALA A 77 3.29 -5.67 -0.94
N GLY A 78 3.23 -6.35 -2.08
CA GLY A 78 2.03 -7.05 -2.57
C GLY A 78 1.72 -8.37 -1.87
N SER A 79 2.70 -9.00 -1.21
CA SER A 79 2.52 -10.29 -0.53
C SER A 79 2.75 -10.17 0.98
N VAL A 80 3.98 -9.90 1.42
CA VAL A 80 4.31 -9.85 2.86
C VAL A 80 3.54 -8.73 3.57
N GLY A 81 3.62 -7.51 3.04
CA GLY A 81 2.92 -6.34 3.59
C GLY A 81 1.41 -6.53 3.61
N MET A 82 0.85 -7.06 2.52
CA MET A 82 -0.59 -7.33 2.42
C MET A 82 -1.06 -8.44 3.36
N LEU A 83 -0.27 -9.51 3.55
CA LEU A 83 -0.58 -10.57 4.53
C LEU A 83 -0.65 -10.00 5.94
N CYS A 84 0.38 -9.22 6.34
CA CYS A 84 0.40 -8.53 7.63
C CYS A 84 -0.80 -7.58 7.77
N PHE A 85 -1.10 -6.79 6.74
CA PHE A 85 -2.22 -5.87 6.73
C PHE A 85 -3.56 -6.60 6.90
N TYR A 86 -3.79 -7.72 6.19
CA TYR A 86 -5.04 -8.48 6.29
C TYR A 86 -5.21 -9.16 7.66
N VAL A 87 -4.12 -9.66 8.24
CA VAL A 87 -4.14 -10.19 9.62
C VAL A 87 -4.55 -9.08 10.60
N ALA A 88 -3.92 -7.91 10.51
CA ALA A 88 -4.26 -6.76 11.34
C ALA A 88 -5.70 -6.27 11.09
N LEU A 89 -6.13 -6.19 9.83
CA LEU A 89 -7.45 -5.71 9.43
C LEU A 89 -8.59 -6.58 9.98
N LYS A 90 -8.39 -7.91 10.00
CA LYS A 90 -9.37 -8.85 10.57
C LYS A 90 -9.46 -8.70 12.09
N GLY A 91 -8.32 -8.53 12.77
CA GLY A 91 -8.26 -8.50 14.24
C GLY A 91 -8.50 -7.13 14.90
N GLY A 92 -8.05 -6.04 14.26
CA GLY A 92 -8.08 -4.67 14.80
C GLY A 92 -9.13 -3.78 14.14
N SER A 93 -9.38 -2.59 14.68
CA SER A 93 -10.33 -1.63 14.10
C SER A 93 -9.77 -0.99 12.82
N LEU A 94 -10.64 -0.60 11.87
CA LEU A 94 -10.18 0.08 10.65
C LEU A 94 -9.51 1.43 10.98
N ALA A 95 -10.05 2.14 11.97
CA ALA A 95 -9.55 3.42 12.46
C ALA A 95 -8.16 3.32 13.11
N GLN A 96 -7.78 2.15 13.64
CA GLN A 96 -6.46 1.91 14.19
C GLN A 96 -5.48 1.38 13.14
N VAL A 97 -5.90 0.37 12.35
CA VAL A 97 -5.01 -0.35 11.44
C VAL A 97 -4.59 0.52 10.25
N MET A 98 -5.53 1.27 9.66
CA MET A 98 -5.25 2.06 8.45
C MET A 98 -4.24 3.19 8.68
N PRO A 99 -4.38 4.05 9.71
CA PRO A 99 -3.40 5.10 9.97
C PRO A 99 -2.00 4.54 10.25
N ILE A 100 -1.89 3.45 11.02
CA ILE A 100 -0.61 2.80 11.28
C ILE A 100 0.02 2.29 9.98
N ALA A 101 -0.74 1.62 9.11
CA ALA A 101 -0.25 1.16 7.80
C ALA A 101 0.19 2.33 6.89
N PHE A 102 -0.49 3.48 7.00
CA PHE A 102 -0.14 4.71 6.29
C PHE A 102 1.07 5.47 6.85
N THR A 103 1.79 4.90 7.82
CA THR A 103 3.17 5.34 8.14
C THR A 103 4.20 4.89 7.09
N SER A 104 3.81 4.03 6.14
CA SER A 104 4.67 3.54 5.05
C SER A 104 5.46 4.61 4.26
N PRO A 105 4.98 5.86 4.06
CA PRO A 105 5.78 6.90 3.41
C PRO A 105 7.10 7.19 4.14
N ILE A 106 7.16 7.03 5.47
CA ILE A 106 8.39 7.24 6.26
C ILE A 106 9.45 6.25 5.81
N PHE A 107 9.09 4.98 5.70
CA PHE A 107 10.01 3.94 5.23
C PHE A 107 10.39 4.15 3.77
N GLY A 108 9.47 4.58 2.91
CA GLY A 108 9.79 4.92 1.52
C GLY A 108 10.81 6.06 1.39
N VAL A 109 10.64 7.11 2.20
CA VAL A 109 11.58 8.23 2.27
C VAL A 109 12.93 7.76 2.81
N LEU A 110 12.96 6.98 3.89
CA LEU A 110 14.20 6.40 4.43
C LEU A 110 14.95 5.56 3.39
N MET A 111 14.25 4.71 2.64
CA MET A 111 14.87 3.94 1.56
C MET A 111 15.41 4.85 0.43
N GLY A 112 14.72 5.95 0.12
CA GLY A 112 15.21 6.97 -0.81
C GLY A 112 16.51 7.64 -0.34
N VAL A 113 16.65 7.87 0.96
CA VAL A 113 17.89 8.41 1.55
C VAL A 113 19.01 7.35 1.52
N LEU A 114 18.72 6.14 1.99
CA LEU A 114 19.71 5.07 2.18
C LEU A 114 20.24 4.51 0.85
N ILE A 115 19.36 4.27 -0.13
CA ILE A 115 19.72 3.65 -1.41
C ILE A 115 19.77 4.69 -2.53
N GLY A 116 18.84 5.65 -2.54
CA GLY A 116 18.73 6.66 -3.59
C GLY A 116 19.65 7.88 -3.39
N GLY A 117 20.28 8.02 -2.22
CA GLY A 117 21.14 9.15 -1.89
C GLY A 117 20.42 10.49 -1.77
N SER A 118 19.09 10.49 -1.62
CA SER A 118 18.33 11.73 -1.45
C SER A 118 18.60 12.37 -0.09
N THR A 119 18.63 13.71 -0.04
CA THR A 119 18.81 14.45 1.20
C THR A 119 17.45 14.87 1.76
N LEU A 120 17.29 14.72 3.08
CA LEU A 120 16.08 15.15 3.78
C LEU A 120 16.12 16.65 4.04
N GLN A 121 15.10 17.36 3.59
CA GLN A 121 14.92 18.75 4.02
C GLN A 121 14.30 18.82 5.42
N PRO A 122 14.69 19.81 6.25
CA PRO A 122 14.11 20.00 7.58
C PRO A 122 12.57 20.08 7.58
N ARG A 123 11.98 20.68 6.53
CA ARG A 123 10.52 20.74 6.36
C ARG A 123 9.87 19.36 6.21
N GLN A 124 10.54 18.43 5.52
CA GLN A 124 10.04 17.06 5.36
C GLN A 124 10.10 16.29 6.68
N LEU A 125 11.16 16.51 7.47
CA LEU A 125 11.27 15.93 8.82
C LEU A 125 10.14 16.39 9.74
N ILE A 126 9.89 17.70 9.78
CA ILE A 126 8.78 18.26 10.56
C ILE A 126 7.44 17.70 10.09
N GLY A 127 7.20 17.67 8.77
CA GLY A 127 6.00 17.09 8.19
C GLY A 127 5.79 15.63 8.58
N MET A 128 6.84 14.80 8.47
CA MET A 128 6.79 13.40 8.89
C MET A 128 6.50 13.26 10.39
N ALA A 129 7.15 14.06 11.24
CA ALA A 129 6.90 14.04 12.69
C ALA A 129 5.45 14.39 13.02
N LEU A 130 4.88 15.41 12.36
CA LEU A 130 3.47 15.78 12.51
C LEU A 130 2.53 14.68 12.01
N THR A 131 2.85 14.02 10.89
CA THR A 131 2.07 12.88 10.38
C THR A 131 2.08 11.71 11.37
N VAL A 132 3.24 11.35 11.92
CA VAL A 132 3.35 10.30 12.94
C VAL A 132 2.57 10.66 14.20
N GLY A 133 2.73 11.89 14.69
CA GLY A 133 2.00 12.38 15.86
C GLY A 133 0.48 12.32 15.65
N GLY A 134 0.01 12.76 14.48
CA GLY A 134 -1.41 12.68 14.12
C GLY A 134 -1.91 11.23 14.05
N ILE A 135 -1.15 10.33 13.43
CA ILE A 135 -1.48 8.90 13.38
C ILE A 135 -1.54 8.30 14.79
N ALA A 136 -0.59 8.63 15.67
CA ALA A 136 -0.58 8.14 17.05
C ALA A 136 -1.83 8.58 17.81
N LEU A 137 -2.25 9.84 17.67
CA LEU A 137 -3.47 10.37 18.30
C LEU A 137 -4.75 9.74 17.75
N VAL A 138 -4.81 9.47 16.44
CA VAL A 138 -5.98 8.80 15.83
C VAL A 138 -6.04 7.33 16.23
N SER A 139 -4.88 6.69 16.40
CA SER A 139 -4.79 5.24 16.66
C SER A 139 -4.79 4.89 18.16
N SER A 140 -4.73 5.88 19.06
CA SER A 140 -4.71 5.71 20.52
C SER A 140 -6.09 5.45 21.14
N VAL A 141 -6.97 4.76 20.41
CA VAL A 141 -8.36 4.43 20.82
C VAL A 141 -8.47 2.94 21.10
#